data_AF-A0A2R5E867-F1
#
_entry.id   AF-A0A2R5E867-F1
#
_cell.length_a   1.000
_cell.length_b   1.000
_cell.length_c   1.000
_cell.angle_alpha   90.00
_cell.angle_beta   90.00
_cell.angle_gamma   90.00
#
_symmetry.space_group_name_H-M   'P 1'
#
loop_
_entity.id
_entity.type
_entity.pdbx_description
1 polymer ?
#
loop_
_entity_poly.entity_id
_entity_poly.type
_entity_poly.pdbx_seq_one_letter_code
_entity_poly.pdbx_strand_id
1 'polypeptide(L)'
;MTVHRRLFPLLLLLALLAGCATAPPDGTATPRLARLSPEQLQRLAPDAPKIGLPELVAMAKSGMKAEAMIERLKETRTRLDPSPSQVLDLTRQGVPVAVLDYLHEAREKALHDDVAAMLAERDQQQAKQVEEARQQERLRTAPPVLYDPFWGPRWSPYYRRGGGLFYGW
;
A
#
# COMPACT_ATOMS: atom_id res chain seq x y z
N MET A 1 -46.25 29.19 -24.97
CA MET A 1 -45.81 27.77 -25.01
C MET A 1 -44.29 27.62 -24.70
N THR A 2 -43.76 28.29 -23.68
CA THR A 2 -42.30 28.36 -23.40
C THR A 2 -41.87 27.60 -22.14
N VAL A 3 -42.82 27.10 -21.34
CA VAL A 3 -42.57 26.45 -20.05
C VAL A 3 -42.04 25.02 -20.23
N HIS A 4 -42.56 24.26 -21.20
CA HIS A 4 -42.10 22.89 -21.49
C HIS A 4 -40.66 22.82 -22.03
N ARG A 5 -40.19 23.86 -22.74
CA ARG A 5 -38.85 23.90 -23.34
C ARG A 5 -37.73 24.10 -22.31
N ARG A 6 -38.04 24.69 -21.15
CA ARG A 6 -37.08 24.87 -20.04
C ARG A 6 -37.16 23.76 -18.98
N LEU A 7 -38.28 23.05 -18.91
CA LEU A 7 -38.45 21.90 -18.01
C LEU A 7 -37.64 20.67 -18.46
N PHE A 8 -37.53 20.44 -19.76
CA PHE A 8 -36.83 19.27 -20.30
C PHE A 8 -35.34 19.16 -19.90
N PRO A 9 -34.50 20.21 -20.01
CA PRO A 9 -33.09 20.12 -19.59
C PRO A 9 -32.94 19.98 -18.06
N LEU A 10 -33.83 20.58 -17.28
CA LEU A 10 -33.84 20.48 -15.81
C LEU A 10 -34.16 19.04 -15.36
N LEU A 11 -35.12 18.40 -16.04
CA LEU A 11 -35.55 17.03 -15.76
C LEU A 11 -34.49 16.01 -16.19
N LEU A 12 -33.78 16.28 -17.30
CA LEU A 12 -32.62 15.48 -17.73
C LEU A 12 -31.47 15.58 -16.72
N LEU A 13 -31.15 16.79 -16.24
CA LEU A 13 -30.10 17.00 -15.24
C LEU A 13 -30.43 16.27 -13.92
N LEU A 14 -31.68 16.36 -13.45
CA LEU A 14 -32.16 15.61 -12.27
C LEU A 14 -32.05 14.09 -12.44
N ALA A 15 -32.32 13.57 -13.64
CA ALA A 15 -32.17 12.14 -13.93
C ALA A 15 -30.69 11.68 -13.93
N LEU A 16 -29.78 12.53 -14.41
CA LEU A 16 -28.33 12.26 -14.40
C LEU A 16 -27.74 12.26 -12.99
N LEU A 17 -28.20 13.15 -12.10
CA LEU A 17 -27.75 13.16 -10.69
C LEU A 17 -28.26 11.95 -9.89
N ALA A 18 -29.44 11.41 -10.20
CA ALA A 18 -29.98 10.21 -9.55
C ALA A 18 -29.14 8.95 -9.83
N GLY A 19 -28.39 8.91 -10.95
CA GLY A 19 -27.47 7.82 -11.27
C GLY A 19 -26.16 7.82 -10.48
N CYS A 20 -25.71 8.97 -9.96
CA CYS A 20 -24.49 9.05 -9.15
C CYS A 20 -24.73 8.72 -7.66
N ALA A 21 -25.97 8.82 -7.19
CA ALA A 21 -26.38 8.41 -5.85
C ALA A 21 -27.08 7.05 -5.85
N THR A 22 -26.90 6.23 -6.90
CA THR A 22 -27.44 4.87 -6.94
C THR A 22 -26.72 4.01 -5.89
N ALA A 23 -27.28 3.99 -4.70
CA ALA A 23 -27.02 2.93 -3.74
C ALA A 23 -27.46 1.61 -4.39
N PRO A 24 -26.66 0.53 -4.28
CA PRO A 24 -27.05 -0.77 -4.77
C PRO A 24 -28.42 -1.17 -4.16
N PRO A 25 -29.27 -1.92 -4.90
CA PRO A 25 -30.69 -2.14 -4.57
C PRO A 25 -30.96 -2.83 -3.22
N ASP A 26 -29.91 -3.26 -2.52
CA ASP A 26 -30.01 -3.86 -1.21
C ASP A 26 -29.45 -2.88 -0.16
N GLY A 27 -30.34 -2.15 0.51
CA GLY A 27 -30.04 -1.25 1.65
C GLY A 27 -29.51 -1.96 2.90
N THR A 28 -28.64 -2.96 2.73
CA THR A 28 -28.05 -3.82 3.76
C THR A 28 -26.54 -3.99 3.55
N ALA A 29 -25.85 -2.94 3.11
CA ALA A 29 -24.40 -2.94 3.01
C ALA A 29 -23.74 -2.74 4.38
N THR A 30 -23.96 -3.67 5.32
CA THR A 30 -22.82 -4.11 6.12
C THR A 30 -21.91 -4.86 5.15
N PRO A 31 -20.61 -4.53 5.04
CA PRO A 31 -19.71 -5.27 4.17
C PRO A 31 -19.75 -6.73 4.62
N ARG A 32 -20.45 -7.60 3.86
CA ARG A 32 -20.49 -9.04 4.12
C ARG A 32 -19.05 -9.52 3.96
N LEU A 33 -18.37 -9.70 5.09
CA LEU A 33 -17.06 -10.34 5.12
C LEU A 33 -17.19 -11.67 4.40
N ALA A 34 -16.61 -11.76 3.21
CA ALA A 34 -16.56 -12.99 2.43
C ALA A 34 -15.80 -14.01 3.28
N ARG A 35 -16.53 -14.93 3.91
CA ARG A 35 -15.91 -16.01 4.68
C ARG A 35 -15.20 -16.90 3.66
N LEU A 36 -13.86 -16.89 3.71
CA LEU A 36 -13.02 -17.79 2.93
C LEU A 36 -13.54 -19.22 3.14
N SER A 37 -13.66 -19.97 2.04
CA SER A 37 -13.97 -21.39 2.16
C SER A 37 -12.84 -22.10 2.93
N PRO A 38 -13.12 -23.19 3.67
CA PRO A 38 -12.10 -23.88 4.46
C PRO A 38 -10.89 -24.31 3.60
N GLU A 39 -11.08 -24.57 2.31
CA GLU A 39 -10.01 -24.92 1.38
C GLU A 39 -9.13 -23.72 0.98
N GLN A 40 -9.70 -22.52 0.84
CA GLN A 40 -8.92 -21.31 0.59
C GLN A 40 -8.11 -20.91 1.83
N LEU A 41 -8.65 -21.20 3.02
CA LEU A 41 -7.95 -20.98 4.30
C LEU A 41 -6.75 -21.92 4.45
N GLN A 42 -6.85 -23.17 3.97
CA GLN A 42 -5.74 -24.13 3.95
C GLN A 42 -4.62 -23.73 2.98
N ARG A 43 -4.95 -23.10 1.84
CA ARG A 43 -3.94 -22.54 0.91
C ARG A 43 -3.20 -21.33 1.46
N LEU A 44 -3.76 -20.68 2.47
CA LEU A 44 -3.17 -19.55 3.19
C LEU A 44 -2.50 -19.99 4.50
N ALA A 45 -2.62 -21.26 4.87
CA ALA A 45 -1.94 -21.79 6.05
C ALA A 45 -0.42 -21.75 5.79
N PRO A 46 0.38 -21.27 6.74
CA PRO A 46 1.83 -21.32 6.59
C PRO A 46 2.29 -22.79 6.43
N ASP A 47 3.04 -23.07 5.37
CA ASP A 47 3.50 -24.43 5.00
C ASP A 47 4.37 -25.12 6.06
N ALA A 48 4.88 -24.37 7.05
CA ALA A 48 5.68 -24.91 8.15
C ALA A 48 5.11 -24.49 9.51
N PRO A 49 4.97 -25.43 10.48
CA PRO A 49 4.63 -25.08 11.84
C PRO A 49 5.72 -24.16 12.41
N LYS A 50 5.29 -23.01 12.95
CA LYS A 50 6.18 -22.07 13.62
C LYS A 50 6.73 -22.71 14.90
N ILE A 51 8.04 -22.60 15.08
CA ILE A 51 8.73 -23.19 16.23
C ILE A 51 8.49 -22.31 17.45
N GLY A 52 8.02 -22.90 18.54
CA GLY A 52 7.87 -22.19 19.82
C GLY A 52 9.17 -22.12 20.63
N LEU A 53 9.26 -21.20 21.59
CA LEU A 53 10.30 -21.22 22.64
C LEU A 53 10.47 -22.59 23.34
N PRO A 54 9.40 -23.33 23.74
CA PRO A 54 9.58 -24.64 24.36
C PRO A 54 10.15 -25.69 23.40
N GLU A 55 9.84 -25.59 22.10
CA GLU A 55 10.38 -26.49 21.08
C GLU A 55 11.87 -26.19 20.82
N LEU A 56 12.27 -24.91 20.87
CA LEU A 56 13.68 -24.51 20.81
C LEU A 56 14.50 -25.12 21.96
N VAL A 57 13.94 -25.13 23.16
CA VAL A 57 14.55 -25.78 24.32
C VAL A 57 14.61 -27.30 24.14
N ALA A 58 13.58 -27.92 23.57
CA ALA A 58 13.58 -29.35 23.28
C ALA A 58 14.67 -29.72 22.25
N MET A 59 14.88 -28.90 21.22
CA MET A 59 15.98 -29.07 20.25
C MET A 59 17.36 -28.92 20.90
N ALA A 60 17.52 -27.96 21.81
CA ALA A 60 18.77 -27.80 22.56
C ALA A 60 19.04 -29.03 23.46
N LYS A 61 18.01 -29.52 24.16
CA LYS A 61 18.11 -30.70 25.04
C LYS A 61 18.36 -32.00 24.28
N SER A 62 17.93 -32.11 23.02
CA SER A 62 18.22 -33.27 22.18
C SER A 62 19.66 -33.28 21.65
N GLY A 63 20.47 -32.26 21.98
CA GLY A 63 21.86 -32.15 21.56
C GLY A 63 22.03 -31.69 20.11
N MET A 64 20.99 -31.09 19.50
CA MET A 64 21.09 -30.52 18.17
C MET A 64 22.15 -29.41 18.14
N LYS A 65 23.00 -29.42 17.11
CA LYS A 65 24.02 -28.38 16.93
C LYS A 65 23.39 -27.02 16.66
N ALA A 66 24.06 -25.95 17.11
CA ALA A 66 23.58 -24.58 16.99
C ALA A 66 23.26 -24.20 15.53
N GLU A 67 24.11 -24.61 14.58
CA GLU A 67 23.93 -24.33 13.15
C GLU A 67 22.67 -25.01 12.60
N ALA A 68 22.41 -26.25 12.99
CA ALA A 68 21.22 -26.99 12.56
C ALA A 68 19.93 -26.38 13.14
N MET A 69 19.98 -25.87 14.37
CA MET A 69 18.84 -25.15 14.95
C MET A 69 18.59 -23.82 14.21
N ILE A 70 19.65 -23.09 13.85
CA ILE A 70 19.55 -21.84 13.09
C ILE A 70 18.95 -22.08 11.70
N GLU A 71 19.40 -23.11 10.99
CA GLU A 71 18.82 -23.47 9.68
C GLU A 71 17.34 -23.80 9.80
N ARG A 72 16.95 -24.55 10.83
CA ARG A 72 15.53 -24.86 11.09
C ARG A 72 14.71 -23.62 11.45
N LEU A 73 15.29 -22.63 12.14
CA LEU A 73 14.65 -21.34 12.39
C LEU A 73 14.48 -20.53 11.09
N LYS A 74 15.45 -20.59 10.16
CA LYS A 74 15.36 -19.96 8.83
C LYS A 74 14.28 -20.61 7.97
N GLU A 75 14.25 -21.95 7.92
CA GLU A 75 13.27 -22.73 7.16
C GLU A 75 11.83 -22.43 7.60
N THR A 76 11.60 -22.43 8.91
CA THR A 76 10.27 -22.17 9.47
C THR A 76 9.88 -20.68 9.45
N ARG A 77 10.83 -19.79 9.08
CA ARG A 77 10.67 -18.33 9.10
C ARG A 77 10.07 -17.83 10.42
N THR A 78 10.43 -18.49 11.51
CA THR A 78 9.86 -18.20 12.83
C THR A 78 10.50 -16.92 13.36
N ARG A 79 9.66 -15.95 13.74
CA ARG A 79 10.10 -14.75 14.48
C ARG A 79 9.83 -14.98 15.96
N LEU A 80 10.89 -15.05 16.76
CA LEU A 80 10.81 -15.13 18.21
C LEU A 80 11.35 -13.82 18.79
N ASP A 81 10.62 -13.23 19.72
CA ASP A 81 11.05 -12.05 20.47
C ASP A 81 11.08 -12.37 21.98
N PRO A 82 12.09 -13.14 22.45
CA PRO A 82 12.22 -13.45 23.86
C PRO A 82 12.59 -12.18 24.64
N SER A 83 11.94 -11.96 25.78
CA SER A 83 12.35 -10.88 26.70
C SER A 83 13.77 -11.14 27.25
N PRO A 84 14.49 -10.11 27.73
CA PRO A 84 15.83 -10.31 28.31
C PRO A 84 15.87 -11.37 29.43
N SER A 85 14.82 -11.41 30.26
CA SER A 85 14.65 -12.46 31.28
C SER A 85 14.51 -13.86 30.68
N GLN A 86 13.74 -14.01 29.60
CA GLN A 86 13.58 -15.28 28.90
C GLN A 86 14.87 -15.72 28.22
N VAL A 87 15.65 -14.80 27.64
CA VAL A 87 16.97 -15.11 27.06
C VAL A 87 17.88 -15.73 28.12
N LEU A 88 17.92 -15.16 29.33
CA LEU A 88 18.67 -15.75 30.45
C LEU A 88 18.18 -17.16 30.81
N ASP A 89 16.87 -17.35 30.85
CA ASP A 89 16.28 -18.67 31.14
C ASP A 89 16.55 -19.70 30.03
N LEU A 90 16.58 -19.28 28.75
CA LEU A 90 16.94 -20.13 27.62
C LEU A 90 18.41 -20.55 27.68
N THR A 91 19.31 -19.63 28.02
CA THR A 91 20.73 -19.94 28.25
C THR A 91 20.89 -20.95 29.39
N ARG A 92 20.16 -20.76 30.51
CA ARG A 92 20.15 -21.72 31.63
C ARG A 92 19.61 -23.10 31.23
N GLN A 93 18.70 -23.14 30.27
CA GLN A 93 18.12 -24.38 29.74
C GLN A 93 18.99 -25.08 28.69
N GLY A 94 20.18 -24.53 28.40
CA GLY A 94 21.17 -25.14 27.51
C GLY A 94 21.04 -24.72 26.04
N VAL A 95 20.27 -23.68 25.74
CA VAL A 95 20.22 -23.12 24.37
C VAL A 95 21.58 -22.47 24.05
N PRO A 96 22.23 -22.82 22.93
CA PRO A 96 23.51 -22.23 22.55
C PRO A 96 23.41 -20.72 22.32
N VAL A 97 24.42 -19.97 22.76
CA VAL A 97 24.49 -18.50 22.63
C VAL A 97 24.38 -18.07 21.16
N ALA A 98 25.05 -18.76 20.25
CA ALA A 98 24.99 -18.46 18.81
C ALA A 98 23.56 -18.45 18.24
N VAL A 99 22.65 -19.26 18.80
CA VAL A 99 21.24 -19.26 18.37
C VAL A 99 20.50 -18.06 18.93
N LEU A 100 20.81 -17.65 20.15
CA LEU A 100 20.23 -16.45 20.77
C LEU A 100 20.72 -15.18 20.04
N ASP A 101 21.99 -15.13 19.65
CA ASP A 101 22.55 -14.05 18.85
C ASP A 101 21.84 -13.96 17.49
N TYR A 102 21.61 -15.10 16.83
CA TYR A 102 20.85 -15.14 15.59
C TYR A 102 19.41 -14.61 15.76
N LEU A 103 18.72 -14.97 16.86
CA LEU A 103 17.38 -14.44 17.14
C LEU A 103 17.39 -12.92 17.33
N HIS A 104 18.43 -12.39 17.99
CA HIS A 104 18.60 -10.96 18.17
C HIS A 104 18.86 -10.24 16.85
N GLU A 105 19.80 -10.72 16.04
CA GLU A 105 20.11 -10.15 14.72
C GLU A 105 18.89 -10.19 13.78
N ALA A 106 18.15 -11.30 13.78
CA ALA A 106 16.94 -11.44 12.98
C ALA A 106 15.86 -10.42 13.38
N ARG A 107 15.75 -10.11 14.67
CA ARG A 107 14.84 -9.09 15.19
C ARG A 107 15.28 -7.68 14.79
N GLU A 108 16.55 -7.34 14.95
CA GLU A 108 17.08 -6.04 14.55
C GLU A 108 16.88 -5.80 13.06
N LYS A 109 17.18 -6.81 12.24
CA LYS A 109 16.96 -6.75 10.80
C LYS A 109 15.49 -6.52 10.46
N ALA A 110 14.58 -7.24 11.11
CA ALA A 110 13.14 -7.06 10.92
C ALA A 110 12.70 -5.62 11.26
N LEU A 111 13.17 -5.06 12.37
CA LEU A 111 12.85 -3.69 12.75
C LEU A 111 13.39 -2.67 11.73
N HIS A 112 14.59 -2.89 11.21
CA HIS A 112 15.18 -2.05 10.17
C HIS A 112 14.38 -2.12 8.88
N ASP A 113 13.97 -3.32 8.46
CA ASP A 113 13.15 -3.53 7.27
C ASP A 113 11.78 -2.86 7.40
N ASP A 114 11.15 -2.93 8.59
CA ASP A 114 9.86 -2.28 8.87
C ASP A 114 9.98 -0.75 8.77
N VAL A 115 11.06 -0.17 9.33
CA VAL A 115 11.32 1.27 9.22
C VAL A 115 11.58 1.67 7.77
N ALA A 116 12.37 0.89 7.03
CA ALA A 116 12.63 1.14 5.63
C ALA A 116 11.34 1.08 4.79
N ALA A 117 10.46 0.13 5.07
CA ALA A 117 9.16 0.02 4.43
C ALA A 117 8.29 1.25 4.71
N MET A 118 8.19 1.69 5.97
CA MET A 118 7.43 2.91 6.33
C MET A 118 7.96 4.17 5.62
N LEU A 119 9.28 4.30 5.51
CA LEU A 119 9.89 5.43 4.79
C LEU A 119 9.60 5.36 3.29
N ALA A 120 9.72 4.19 2.67
CA ALA A 120 9.42 3.99 1.27
C ALA A 120 7.94 4.27 0.95
N GLU A 121 7.01 3.84 1.81
CA GLU A 121 5.59 4.15 1.68
C GLU A 121 5.33 5.65 1.74
N ARG A 122 5.94 6.36 2.70
CA ARG A 122 5.84 7.82 2.83
C ARG A 122 6.39 8.52 1.59
N ASP A 123 7.56 8.11 1.09
CA ASP A 123 8.18 8.72 -0.09
C ASP A 123 7.32 8.50 -1.34
N GLN A 124 6.71 7.32 -1.48
CA GLN A 124 5.75 7.05 -2.56
C GLN A 124 4.50 7.93 -2.45
N GLN A 125 3.96 8.15 -1.24
CA GLN A 125 2.83 9.05 -1.03
C GLN A 125 3.18 10.49 -1.40
N GLN A 126 4.37 10.97 -0.99
CA GLN A 126 4.85 12.31 -1.32
C GLN A 126 5.07 12.47 -2.83
N ALA A 127 5.67 11.48 -3.49
CA ALA A 127 5.86 11.49 -4.94
C ALA A 127 4.52 11.62 -5.68
N LYS A 128 3.51 10.85 -5.27
CA LYS A 128 2.15 10.95 -5.84
C LYS A 128 1.54 12.34 -5.66
N GLN A 129 1.62 12.91 -4.46
CA GLN A 129 1.11 14.26 -4.21
C GLN A 129 1.79 15.32 -5.06
N VAL A 130 3.12 15.21 -5.25
CA VAL A 130 3.88 16.12 -6.10
C VAL A 130 3.49 15.94 -7.58
N GLU A 131 3.28 14.70 -8.03
CA GLU A 131 2.83 14.42 -9.40
C GLU A 131 1.42 14.96 -9.68
N GLU A 132 0.50 14.80 -8.73
CA GLU A 132 -0.85 15.35 -8.79
C GLU A 132 -0.82 16.89 -8.83
N ALA A 133 -0.03 17.54 -7.96
CA ALA A 133 0.14 18.99 -7.97
C ALA A 133 0.70 19.48 -9.31
N ARG A 134 1.76 18.83 -9.82
CA ARG A 134 2.32 19.15 -11.15
C ARG A 134 1.29 18.93 -12.25
N GLN A 135 0.43 17.92 -12.16
CA GLN A 135 -0.62 17.67 -13.15
C GLN A 135 -1.67 18.78 -13.11
N GLN A 136 -2.10 19.21 -11.93
CA GLN A 136 -3.02 20.34 -11.77
C GLN A 136 -2.43 21.62 -12.34
N GLU A 137 -1.14 21.90 -12.09
CA GLU A 137 -0.45 23.04 -12.70
C GLU A 137 -0.39 22.93 -14.23
N ARG A 138 -0.07 21.75 -14.78
CA ARG A 138 -0.11 21.53 -16.24
C ARG A 138 -1.50 21.82 -16.81
N LEU A 139 -2.57 21.39 -16.15
CA LEU A 139 -3.94 21.65 -16.57
C LEU A 139 -4.32 23.14 -16.46
N ARG A 140 -3.79 23.85 -15.45
CA ARG A 140 -4.02 25.29 -15.25
C ARG A 140 -3.25 26.15 -16.25
N THR A 141 -2.01 25.79 -16.56
CA THR A 141 -1.11 26.54 -17.45
C THR A 141 -1.23 26.10 -18.91
N ALA A 142 -1.85 24.95 -19.19
CA ALA A 142 -2.21 24.56 -20.54
C ALA A 142 -3.06 25.68 -21.17
N PRO A 143 -2.68 26.22 -22.34
CA PRO A 143 -3.52 27.16 -23.05
C PRO A 143 -4.89 26.50 -23.31
N PRO A 144 -6.00 27.25 -23.35
CA PRO A 144 -7.33 26.70 -23.59
C PRO A 144 -7.42 26.20 -25.03
N VAL A 145 -6.85 25.03 -25.30
CA VAL A 145 -7.03 24.32 -26.54
C VAL A 145 -8.29 23.50 -26.34
N LEU A 146 -9.41 24.01 -26.86
CA LEU A 146 -10.61 23.23 -27.20
C LEU A 146 -11.71 23.07 -26.14
N TYR A 147 -12.24 24.19 -25.64
CA TYR A 147 -13.70 24.34 -25.49
C TYR A 147 -14.09 25.81 -25.61
N ASP A 148 -13.87 26.37 -26.79
CA ASP A 148 -14.60 27.57 -27.21
C ASP A 148 -15.56 27.16 -28.33
N PRO A 149 -16.89 27.09 -28.07
CA PRO A 149 -17.89 26.73 -29.08
C PRO A 149 -17.95 27.70 -30.28
N PHE A 150 -17.31 28.88 -30.18
CA PHE A 150 -17.35 29.90 -31.22
C PHE A 150 -16.01 30.10 -31.95
N TRP A 151 -14.90 29.56 -31.44
CA TRP A 151 -13.57 29.77 -32.01
C TRP A 151 -12.85 28.44 -32.27
N GLY A 152 -13.09 27.87 -33.46
CA GLY A 152 -12.44 26.65 -33.92
C GLY A 152 -10.94 26.83 -34.22
N PRO A 153 -10.19 25.74 -34.50
CA PRO A 153 -8.71 25.71 -34.61
C PRO A 153 -8.10 26.46 -35.81
N ARG A 154 -8.84 27.38 -36.43
CA ARG A 154 -8.48 28.02 -37.69
C ARG A 154 -8.11 29.50 -37.58
N TRP A 155 -8.17 30.09 -36.38
CA TRP A 155 -7.93 31.51 -36.17
C TRP A 155 -6.89 31.76 -35.06
N SER A 156 -5.62 31.55 -35.38
CA SER A 156 -4.55 32.28 -34.72
C SER A 156 -3.44 32.58 -35.74
N PRO A 157 -3.51 33.72 -36.47
CA PRO A 157 -2.51 34.06 -37.47
C PRO A 157 -1.25 34.71 -36.89
N TYR A 158 -1.14 34.90 -35.57
CA TYR A 158 -0.07 35.75 -35.00
C TYR A 158 1.01 35.04 -34.17
N TYR A 159 0.97 33.72 -33.98
CA TYR A 159 2.02 33.00 -33.21
C TYR A 159 2.88 32.05 -34.04
N ARG A 160 2.91 32.21 -35.37
CA ARG A 160 3.76 31.40 -36.25
C ARG A 160 4.64 32.22 -37.18
N ARG A 161 5.09 33.40 -36.76
CA ARG A 161 6.25 34.05 -37.41
C ARG A 161 6.79 35.20 -36.56
N GLY A 162 7.95 34.98 -35.95
CA GLY A 162 8.89 36.07 -35.67
C GLY A 162 8.98 36.52 -34.21
N GLY A 163 10.22 36.59 -33.75
CA GLY A 163 10.63 37.53 -32.70
C GLY A 163 10.64 36.95 -31.31
N GLY A 164 11.82 36.47 -30.89
CA GLY A 164 12.12 36.39 -29.47
C GLY A 164 11.91 37.76 -28.83
N LEU A 165 11.21 37.77 -27.71
CA LEU A 165 11.24 38.88 -26.77
C LEU A 165 11.92 38.39 -25.51
N PHE A 166 13.24 38.58 -25.52
CA PHE A 166 14.02 38.81 -24.31
C PHE A 166 13.41 40.00 -23.59
N TYR A 167 13.03 39.81 -22.32
CA TYR A 167 13.07 40.87 -21.34
C TYR A 167 13.84 40.33 -20.14
N GLY A 168 15.12 40.68 -20.10
CA GLY A 168 15.82 40.81 -18.83
C GLY A 168 15.43 42.15 -18.20
N TRP A 169 15.13 42.10 -16.91
CA TRP A 169 15.61 42.96 -15.83
C TRP A 169 15.47 42.17 -14.53
#